data_AF-A0A1H0NWW6-F1
#
_entry.id   AF-A0A1H0NWW6-F1
#
_cell.length_a   1.000
_cell.length_b   1.000
_cell.length_c   1.000
_cell.angle_alpha   90.00
_cell.angle_beta   90.00
_cell.angle_gamma   90.00
#
_symmetry.space_group_name_H-M   'P 1'
#
loop_
_entity.id
_entity.type
_entity.pdbx_description
1 polymer ?
#
loop_
_entity_poly.entity_id
_entity_poly.type
_entity_poly.pdbx_seq_one_letter_code
_entity_poly.pdbx_strand_id
1 'polypeptide(L)'
;MTDKKQKFITRQQSNAVTEEYLATSTEIEDMYDYIITMGSDYSKNKTRHKYRDILYFTKDSDEEFRLVTNIFNMPAEDIISLYKKRWDIELLFKWIEQHLTIKKWVGRFLNAISI
;
A
#
# COMPACT_ATOMS: atom_id res chain seq x y z
N MET A 1 -5.68 14.20 -1.74
CA MET A 1 -6.30 12.88 -1.45
C MET A 1 -7.01 12.87 -0.09
N THR A 2 -6.50 13.58 0.93
CA THR A 2 -7.09 13.56 2.28
C THR A 2 -8.38 14.37 2.44
N ASP A 3 -8.67 15.32 1.54
CA ASP A 3 -9.88 16.17 1.60
C ASP A 3 -11.19 15.36 1.44
N LYS A 4 -11.12 14.16 0.85
CA LYS A 4 -12.27 13.24 0.69
C LYS A 4 -12.41 12.22 1.82
N LYS A 5 -11.65 12.33 2.93
CA LYS A 5 -11.62 11.38 4.06
C LYS A 5 -11.33 9.92 3.69
N GLN A 6 -10.83 9.64 2.49
CA GLN A 6 -10.50 8.27 2.07
C GLN A 6 -9.24 7.79 2.78
N LYS A 7 -9.29 6.57 3.33
CA LYS A 7 -8.15 5.90 3.93
C LYS A 7 -7.40 5.09 2.87
N PHE A 8 -6.08 5.07 2.91
CA PHE A 8 -5.26 4.30 1.98
C PHE A 8 -4.05 3.68 2.66
N ILE A 9 -3.55 2.60 2.07
CA ILE A 9 -2.29 1.94 2.42
C ILE A 9 -1.62 1.59 1.09
N THR A 10 -0.39 2.07 0.88
CA THR A 10 0.32 1.91 -0.40
C THR A 10 1.81 1.72 -0.17
N ARG A 11 2.50 0.95 -1.02
CA ARG A 11 3.97 0.88 -1.00
C ARG A 11 4.56 2.23 -1.40
N GLN A 12 5.58 2.68 -0.67
CA GLN A 12 6.35 3.85 -1.04
C GLN A 12 7.17 3.57 -2.32
N GLN A 13 7.23 4.56 -3.21
CA GLN A 13 8.11 4.51 -4.37
C GLN A 13 9.55 4.79 -3.94
N SER A 14 10.53 4.09 -4.52
CA SER A 14 11.94 4.19 -4.13
C SER A 14 12.54 5.59 -4.33
N ASN A 15 11.95 6.41 -5.19
CA ASN A 15 12.38 7.79 -5.45
C ASN A 15 11.66 8.84 -4.58
N ALA A 16 10.83 8.43 -3.62
CA ALA A 16 10.10 9.36 -2.77
C ALA A 16 11.03 9.96 -1.71
N VAL A 17 11.14 11.29 -1.69
CA VAL A 17 11.88 12.01 -0.64
C VAL A 17 10.98 12.17 0.58
N THR A 18 11.49 11.80 1.75
CA THR A 18 10.75 11.85 3.01
C THR A 18 11.55 12.59 4.06
N GLU A 19 10.83 13.35 4.89
CA GLU A 19 11.36 13.93 6.11
C GLU A 19 10.64 13.30 7.30
N GLU A 20 11.41 12.70 8.18
CA GLU A 20 10.95 12.05 9.40
C GLU A 20 10.83 13.08 10.52
N TYR A 21 9.69 13.09 11.22
CA TYR A 21 9.42 14.03 12.31
C TYR A 21 9.37 13.34 13.67
N LEU A 22 8.90 12.09 13.72
CA LEU A 22 8.69 11.36 14.96
C LEU A 22 8.77 9.86 14.69
N ALA A 23 9.62 9.18 15.45
CA ALA A 23 9.66 7.73 15.52
C ALA A 23 8.80 7.25 16.69
N THR A 24 7.94 6.27 16.43
CA THR A 24 7.23 5.52 17.47
C THR A 24 8.01 4.25 17.73
N SER A 25 8.33 3.96 19.00
CA SER A 25 8.97 2.70 19.36
C SER A 25 7.99 1.56 19.18
N THR A 26 8.35 0.61 18.33
CA THR A 26 7.65 -0.66 18.21
C THR A 26 8.32 -1.69 19.09
N GLU A 27 7.55 -2.54 19.77
CA GLU A 27 8.09 -3.70 20.50
C GLU A 27 8.51 -4.87 19.58
N ILE A 28 8.26 -4.73 18.27
CA ILE A 28 8.55 -5.75 17.26
C ILE A 28 9.89 -5.45 16.62
N GLU A 29 10.77 -6.45 16.66
CA GLU A 29 12.04 -6.47 15.95
C GLU A 29 11.83 -6.30 14.44
N ASP A 30 12.69 -5.51 13.79
CA ASP A 30 12.63 -5.21 12.36
C ASP A 30 11.35 -4.52 11.88
N MET A 31 10.65 -3.80 12.77
CA MET A 31 9.53 -2.94 12.41
C MET A 31 9.68 -1.52 12.97
N TYR A 32 9.60 -0.54 12.08
CA TYR A 32 9.73 0.87 12.41
C TYR A 32 8.51 1.65 11.93
N ASP A 33 8.12 2.64 12.72
CA ASP A 33 6.90 3.42 12.51
C ASP A 33 7.16 4.91 12.69
N TYR A 34 6.98 5.66 11.61
CA TYR A 34 7.35 7.08 11.52
C TYR A 34 6.18 7.94 11.10
N ILE A 35 6.14 9.17 11.60
CA ILE A 35 5.31 10.23 11.02
C ILE A 35 6.19 11.08 10.12
N ILE A 36 5.82 11.14 8.84
CA ILE A 36 6.61 11.78 7.78
C ILE A 36 5.83 12.86 7.04
N THR A 37 6.55 13.77 6.38
CA THR A 37 6.03 14.50 5.21
C THR A 37 6.78 14.08 3.97
N MET A 38 6.08 13.98 2.84
CA MET A 38 6.71 13.61 1.57
C MET A 38 6.98 14.85 0.73
N GLY A 39 7.95 14.77 -0.17
CA GLY A 39 8.22 15.78 -1.16
C GLY A 39 8.95 15.22 -2.37
N SER A 40 9.29 16.10 -3.31
CA SER A 40 10.18 15.76 -4.42
C SER A 40 11.64 16.12 -4.12
N ASP A 41 11.88 16.96 -3.11
CA ASP A 41 13.19 17.46 -2.70
C ASP A 41 13.12 17.88 -1.22
N TYR A 42 14.25 17.98 -0.52
CA TYR A 42 14.33 18.28 0.92
C TYR A 42 13.61 19.58 1.32
N SER A 43 13.56 20.60 0.45
CA SER A 43 12.93 21.89 0.81
C SER A 43 11.73 22.28 -0.06
N LYS A 44 11.40 21.51 -1.10
CA LYS A 44 10.42 21.91 -2.12
C LYS A 44 9.35 20.85 -2.36
N ASN A 45 8.15 21.31 -2.74
CA ASN A 45 7.00 20.50 -3.09
C ASN A 45 6.59 19.49 -2.01
N LYS A 46 6.64 19.91 -0.75
CA LYS A 46 6.21 19.07 0.38
C LYS A 46 4.70 18.89 0.38
N THR A 47 4.26 17.73 0.84
CA THR A 47 2.85 17.47 1.09
C THR A 47 2.35 18.34 2.23
N ARG A 48 1.19 18.95 2.05
CA ARG A 48 0.53 19.76 3.10
C ARG A 48 0.19 18.94 4.34
N HIS A 49 -0.08 17.65 4.16
CA HIS A 49 -0.43 16.73 5.24
C HIS A 49 0.74 15.84 5.60
N LYS A 50 0.76 15.42 6.87
CA LYS A 50 1.62 14.36 7.36
C LYS A 50 1.01 13.00 7.01
N TYR A 51 1.87 12.00 6.89
CA TYR A 51 1.52 10.61 6.69
C TYR A 51 2.27 9.76 7.70
N ARG A 52 1.86 8.50 7.80
CA ARG A 52 2.56 7.49 8.55
C ARG A 52 3.31 6.60 7.58
N ASP A 53 4.57 6.36 7.87
CA ASP A 53 5.46 5.46 7.14
C ASP A 53 5.82 4.29 8.04
N ILE A 54 5.55 3.08 7.55
CA ILE A 54 5.78 1.83 8.26
C ILE A 54 6.80 1.04 7.46
N LEU A 55 7.97 0.84 8.05
CA LEU A 55 9.06 0.07 7.50
C LEU A 55 9.09 -1.29 8.21
N TYR A 56 9.03 -2.38 7.46
CA TYR A 56 9.19 -3.71 8.01
C TYR A 56 10.00 -4.62 7.08
N PHE A 57 10.64 -5.62 7.67
CA PHE A 57 11.39 -6.65 6.94
C PHE A 57 10.65 -7.99 7.00
N THR A 58 10.66 -8.73 5.89
CA THR A 58 10.11 -10.08 5.86
C THR A 58 11.14 -11.10 6.34
N LYS A 59 10.76 -11.95 7.29
CA LYS A 59 11.63 -13.01 7.87
C LYS A 59 12.26 -13.96 6.83
N ASP A 60 11.59 -14.15 5.70
CA ASP A 60 11.97 -15.16 4.70
C ASP A 60 13.00 -14.67 3.67
N SER A 61 13.00 -13.38 3.34
CA SER A 61 13.80 -12.82 2.24
C SER A 61 14.61 -11.57 2.59
N ASP A 62 14.52 -11.09 3.84
CA ASP A 62 15.12 -9.81 4.28
C ASP A 62 14.73 -8.62 3.38
N GLU A 63 13.59 -8.74 2.65
CA GLU A 63 13.13 -7.69 1.75
C GLU A 63 12.52 -6.54 2.55
N GLU A 64 12.96 -5.33 2.21
CA GLU A 64 12.42 -4.08 2.76
C GLU A 64 11.04 -3.77 2.17
N PHE A 65 10.05 -3.63 3.06
CA PHE A 65 8.74 -3.10 2.73
C PHE A 65 8.49 -1.79 3.47
N ARG A 66 8.31 -0.73 2.68
CA ARG A 66 7.95 0.59 3.16
C ARG A 66 6.54 0.94 2.74
N LEU A 67 5.66 1.09 3.73
CA LEU A 67 4.23 1.34 3.54
C LEU A 67 3.87 2.74 4.01
N VAL A 68 3.18 3.47 3.14
CA VAL A 68 2.67 4.80 3.43
C VAL A 68 1.16 4.74 3.63
N THR A 69 0.68 5.41 4.67
CA THR A 69 -0.75 5.49 4.99
C THR A 69 -1.13 6.83 5.63
N ASN A 70 -2.41 7.18 5.55
CA ASN A 70 -3.03 8.27 6.33
C ASN A 70 -3.81 7.76 7.55
N ILE A 71 -3.59 6.51 7.97
CA ILE A 71 -4.23 5.88 9.13
C ILE A 71 -3.30 5.94 10.34
N PHE A 72 -3.63 6.81 11.29
CA PHE A 72 -2.84 7.01 12.52
C PHE A 72 -3.40 6.26 13.74
N ASN A 73 -4.64 5.76 13.65
CA ASN A 73 -5.38 5.22 14.78
C ASN A 73 -5.48 3.68 14.78
N MET A 74 -4.56 3.00 14.10
CA MET A 74 -4.52 1.55 13.93
C MET A 74 -3.09 1.05 14.22
N PRO A 75 -2.88 -0.12 14.83
CA PRO A 75 -1.55 -0.71 14.97
C PRO A 75 -0.84 -0.89 13.62
N ALA A 76 0.49 -0.76 13.61
CA ALA A 76 1.27 -0.94 12.37
C ALA A 76 1.15 -2.38 11.83
N GLU A 77 1.06 -3.38 12.70
CA GLU A 77 0.82 -4.79 12.34
C GLU A 77 -0.47 -5.02 11.54
N ASP A 78 -1.56 -4.37 11.96
CA ASP A 78 -2.85 -4.47 11.29
C ASP A 78 -2.80 -3.83 9.91
N ILE A 79 -2.05 -2.73 9.76
CA ILE A 79 -1.83 -2.05 8.49
C ILE A 79 -1.03 -2.95 7.53
N ILE A 80 0.02 -3.59 8.02
CA ILE A 80 0.82 -4.56 7.24
C ILE A 80 -0.05 -5.75 6.84
N SER A 81 -0.83 -6.30 7.77
CA SER A 81 -1.72 -7.43 7.51
C SER A 81 -2.79 -7.08 6.47
N LEU A 82 -3.35 -5.86 6.53
CA LEU A 82 -4.29 -5.37 5.54
C LEU A 82 -3.63 -5.17 4.16
N TYR A 83 -2.38 -4.69 4.12
CA TYR A 83 -1.62 -4.59 2.88
C TYR A 83 -1.34 -5.97 2.26
N LYS A 84 -1.01 -6.98 3.07
CA LYS A 84 -0.76 -8.36 2.60
C LYS A 84 -1.97 -8.97 1.89
N LYS A 85 -3.21 -8.64 2.28
CA LYS A 85 -4.42 -9.09 1.58
C LYS A 85 -4.46 -8.70 0.10
N ARG A 86 -3.69 -7.68 -0.32
CA ARG A 86 -3.52 -7.34 -1.73
C ARG A 86 -2.91 -8.49 -2.53
N TRP A 87 -1.93 -9.21 -1.97
CA TRP A 87 -1.30 -10.35 -2.63
C TRP A 87 -2.28 -11.51 -2.83
N ASP A 88 -3.17 -11.74 -1.85
CA ASP A 88 -4.22 -12.76 -1.97
C ASP A 88 -5.17 -12.45 -3.14
N ILE A 89 -5.49 -11.17 -3.34
CA ILE A 89 -6.31 -10.71 -4.48
C ILE A 89 -5.57 -10.93 -5.80
N GLU A 90 -4.27 -10.63 -5.88
CA GLU A 90 -3.47 -10.88 -7.08
C GLU A 90 -3.39 -12.38 -7.39
N LEU A 91 -3.28 -13.24 -6.36
CA LEU A 91 -3.33 -14.69 -6.52
C LEU A 91 -4.71 -15.17 -6.97
N LEU A 92 -5.79 -14.58 -6.45
CA LEU A 92 -7.15 -14.87 -6.89
C LEU A 92 -7.32 -14.52 -8.37
N PHE A 93 -6.90 -13.33 -8.80
CA PHE A 93 -7.00 -12.94 -10.22
C PHE A 93 -6.15 -13.84 -11.12
N LYS A 94 -4.92 -14.16 -10.69
CA LYS A 94 -4.07 -15.13 -11.39
C LYS A 94 -4.76 -16.49 -11.50
N TRP A 95 -5.40 -16.96 -10.44
CA TRP A 95 -6.15 -18.21 -10.45
C TRP A 95 -7.35 -18.14 -11.40
N ILE A 96 -8.13 -17.05 -11.35
CA ILE A 96 -9.27 -16.77 -12.24
C ILE A 96 -8.79 -16.84 -13.69
N GLU A 97 -7.74 -16.11 -14.05
CA GLU A 97 -7.20 -16.08 -15.41
C GLU A 97 -6.67 -17.45 -15.88
N GLN A 98 -6.03 -18.21 -14.99
CA GLN A 98 -5.48 -19.54 -15.32
C GLN A 98 -6.57 -20.61 -15.48
N HIS A 99 -7.65 -20.54 -14.72
CA HIS A 99 -8.67 -21.60 -14.65
C HIS A 99 -9.96 -21.26 -15.39
N LEU A 100 -10.25 -19.97 -15.66
CA LEU A 100 -11.28 -19.57 -16.60
C LEU A 100 -10.71 -19.60 -18.02
N THR A 101 -10.77 -20.78 -18.65
CA THR A 101 -10.64 -20.86 -20.09
C THR A 101 -11.86 -20.15 -20.69
N ILE A 102 -11.69 -18.94 -21.24
CA ILE A 102 -12.75 -18.27 -22.02
C ILE A 102 -12.95 -19.09 -23.31
N LYS A 103 -13.77 -20.15 -23.23
CA LYS A 103 -13.96 -21.10 -24.34
C LYS A 103 -14.75 -20.49 -25.50
N LYS A 104 -15.61 -19.51 -25.23
CA LYS A 104 -16.34 -18.72 -26.21
C LYS A 104 -16.60 -17.34 -25.62
N TRP A 105 -16.24 -16.29 -26.36
CA TRP A 105 -16.75 -14.95 -26.10
C TRP A 105 -18.27 -14.98 -26.31
N VAL A 106 -19.04 -14.67 -25.27
CA VAL A 106 -20.50 -14.52 -25.38
C VAL A 106 -20.78 -13.18 -26.06
N GLY A 107 -20.56 -13.12 -27.37
CA GLY A 107 -20.92 -11.99 -28.23
C GLY A 107 -19.84 -10.93 -28.45
N ARG A 108 -19.67 -10.51 -29.71
CA ARG A 108 -18.91 -9.31 -30.13
C ARG A 108 -19.84 -8.11 -30.29
N PHE A 109 -20.79 -7.93 -29.39
CA PHE A 109 -21.77 -6.84 -29.46
C PHE A 109 -21.88 -6.16 -28.10
N LEU A 110 -21.94 -4.82 -28.12
CA LEU A 110 -21.94 -3.95 -26.94
C LEU A 110 -22.98 -4.38 -25.87
N ASN A 111 -24.10 -4.97 -26.31
CA ASN A 111 -25.23 -5.37 -25.47
C ASN A 111 -25.02 -6.67 -24.66
N ALA A 112 -23.92 -7.41 -24.88
CA ALA A 112 -23.69 -8.69 -24.19
C ALA A 112 -22.89 -8.55 -22.88
N ILE A 113 -22.34 -7.36 -22.60
CA ILE A 113 -21.40 -7.11 -21.49
C ILE A 113 -21.99 -6.18 -20.42
N SER A 114 -23.16 -5.57 -20.64
CA SER A 114 -23.84 -4.76 -19.64
C SER A 114 -24.95 -5.55 -18.92
N ILE A 115 -24.67 -6.00 -17.70
CA ILE A 115 -25.69 -6.31 -16.68
C ILE A 115 -25.57 -5.24 -15.60
#